data_AF-A0A2T2YU42-F1
#
_entry.id   AF-A0A2T2YU42-F1
#
_cell.length_a   1.000
_cell.length_b   1.000
_cell.length_c   1.000
_cell.angle_alpha   90.00
_cell.angle_beta   90.00
_cell.angle_gamma   90.00
#
_symmetry.space_group_name_H-M   'P 1'
#
loop_
_entity.id
_entity.type
_entity.pdbx_description
1 polymer ?
#
loop_
_entity_poly.entity_id
_entity_poly.type
_entity_poly.pdbx_seq_one_letter_code
_entity_poly.pdbx_strand_id
1 'polypeptide(L)'
;MGDEPQPSGLLYALVAAGASVPEEVSCLGGCEDGVPIRKLSFGFFTADNDFTQAPVYAAHLQWRGTIGCSNDAATESGPEVAEGYRYSCEQGANVVWRKYKAGSHDWPSGDRGADVRNRMWQLFQNHSLP
;
A
#
# COMPACT_ATOMS: atom_id res chain seq x y z
N MET A 1 -22.40 -10.77 -18.29
CA MET A 1 -22.10 -9.35 -18.03
C MET A 1 -22.60 -9.07 -16.63
N GLY A 2 -21.74 -9.22 -15.64
CA GLY A 2 -22.06 -8.89 -14.25
C GLY A 2 -21.39 -7.56 -13.95
N ASP A 3 -22.19 -6.55 -13.63
CA ASP A 3 -21.71 -5.29 -13.05
C ASP A 3 -21.11 -5.60 -11.68
N GLU A 4 -19.78 -5.65 -11.63
CA GLU A 4 -19.05 -5.62 -10.37
C GLU A 4 -19.22 -4.21 -9.79
N PRO A 5 -19.67 -4.06 -8.53
CA PRO A 5 -19.89 -2.75 -7.95
C PRO A 5 -18.57 -1.99 -7.92
N GLN A 6 -18.48 -0.94 -8.76
CA GLN A 6 -17.38 0.00 -8.72
C GLN A 6 -17.37 0.64 -7.33
N PRO A 7 -16.28 0.52 -6.54
CA PRO A 7 -16.16 1.30 -5.31
C PRO A 7 -16.12 2.78 -5.72
N SER A 8 -17.24 3.46 -5.54
CA SER A 8 -17.36 4.90 -5.69
C SER A 8 -16.60 5.57 -4.55
N GLY A 9 -15.47 6.20 -4.85
CA GLY A 9 -14.83 7.15 -3.95
C GLY A 9 -13.31 7.19 -4.06
N LEU A 10 -12.80 8.30 -4.60
CA LEU A 10 -11.53 8.99 -4.29
C LEU A 10 -10.26 8.12 -4.29
N LEU A 11 -9.28 8.42 -5.16
CA LEU A 11 -7.97 7.76 -5.12
C LEU A 11 -7.14 8.25 -3.92
N TYR A 12 -7.48 7.73 -2.75
CA TYR A 12 -6.57 7.53 -1.63
C TYR A 12 -6.58 6.04 -1.34
N ALA A 13 -5.66 5.30 -1.93
CA ALA A 13 -5.46 3.92 -1.51
C ALA A 13 -4.17 3.81 -0.72
N LEU A 14 -4.23 4.25 0.54
CA LEU A 14 -3.33 3.72 1.55
C LEU A 14 -3.84 2.33 1.91
N VAL A 15 -3.16 1.31 1.40
CA VAL A 15 -3.50 -0.06 1.77
C VAL A 15 -2.49 -0.53 2.80
N ALA A 16 -2.95 -0.71 4.04
CA ALA A 16 -2.18 -1.35 5.09
C ALA A 16 -2.55 -2.83 5.16
N ALA A 17 -1.56 -3.72 5.11
CA ALA A 17 -1.76 -5.15 5.32
C ALA A 17 -0.82 -5.65 6.41
N GLY A 18 -1.40 -6.17 7.48
CA GLY A 18 -0.68 -6.76 8.59
C GLY A 18 -1.57 -6.94 9.82
N ALA A 19 -1.04 -7.60 10.84
CA ALA A 19 -1.74 -7.77 12.09
C ALA A 19 -1.65 -6.45 12.88
N SER A 20 -2.77 -5.74 13.05
CA SER A 20 -2.90 -4.70 14.07
C SER A 20 -3.74 -5.25 15.22
N VAL A 21 -3.32 -4.98 16.46
CA VAL A 21 -4.20 -5.16 17.62
C VAL A 21 -4.83 -3.83 18.02
N PRO A 22 -6.15 -3.80 18.28
CA PRO A 22 -6.75 -2.74 19.07
C PRO A 22 -6.23 -2.84 20.51
N GLU A 23 -6.09 -1.68 21.16
CA GLU A 23 -5.40 -1.45 22.44
C GLU A 23 -5.91 -2.29 23.65
N GLU A 24 -6.97 -3.10 23.51
CA GLU A 24 -7.56 -3.86 24.62
C GLU A 24 -7.79 -5.37 24.39
N VAL A 25 -7.32 -5.96 23.28
CA VAL A 25 -7.43 -7.42 23.08
C VAL A 25 -6.05 -8.03 23.02
N SER A 26 -5.62 -8.65 24.12
CA SER A 26 -4.43 -9.50 24.17
C SER A 26 -4.45 -10.47 22.98
N CYS A 27 -3.42 -10.40 22.14
CA CYS A 27 -3.32 -11.19 20.92
C CYS A 27 -3.29 -12.68 21.30
N LEU A 28 -4.34 -13.41 20.97
CA LEU A 28 -4.37 -14.87 21.01
C LEU A 28 -3.38 -15.40 19.95
N GLY A 29 -2.10 -15.49 20.31
CA GLY A 29 -1.05 -16.17 19.52
C GLY A 29 -0.30 -15.34 18.47
N GLY A 30 -0.55 -14.03 18.36
CA GLY A 30 0.01 -13.17 17.29
C GLY A 30 1.02 -12.09 17.72
N CYS A 31 1.40 -12.06 18.99
CA CYS A 31 2.29 -11.04 19.57
C CYS A 31 3.38 -11.69 20.43
N GLU A 32 4.60 -11.17 20.35
CA GLU A 32 5.69 -11.46 21.30
C GLU A 32 5.85 -10.20 22.16
N ASP A 33 5.76 -10.33 23.49
CA ASP A 33 5.83 -9.22 24.45
C ASP A 33 4.89 -8.03 24.16
N GLY A 34 3.68 -8.30 23.63
CA GLY A 34 2.69 -7.25 23.32
C GLY A 34 2.98 -6.47 22.03
N VAL A 35 4.04 -6.83 21.31
CA VAL A 35 4.35 -6.29 19.98
C VAL A 35 3.79 -7.25 18.92
N PRO A 36 3.06 -6.76 17.90
CA PRO A 36 2.67 -7.60 16.77
C PRO A 36 3.92 -8.29 16.18
N ILE A 37 3.87 -9.61 16.00
CA ILE A 37 5.00 -10.41 15.46
C ILE A 37 5.43 -9.93 14.06
N ARG A 38 4.58 -9.14 13.38
CA ARG A 38 4.83 -8.58 12.05
C ARG A 38 4.35 -7.14 11.94
N LYS A 39 5.26 -6.26 11.51
CA LYS A 39 4.93 -4.88 11.09
C LYS A 39 3.99 -4.89 9.88
N LEU A 40 3.18 -3.83 9.77
CA LEU A 40 2.26 -3.64 8.64
C LEU A 40 3.04 -3.24 7.38
N SER A 41 2.64 -3.80 6.23
CA SER A 41 3.10 -3.31 4.93
C SER A 41 2.13 -2.27 4.38
N PHE A 42 2.65 -1.25 3.68
CA PHE A 42 1.86 -0.15 3.13
C PHE A 42 2.04 0.01 1.63
N GLY A 43 0.96 0.24 0.90
CA GLY A 43 0.98 0.66 -0.50
C GLY A 43 0.44 2.08 -0.65
N PHE A 44 1.14 2.91 -1.42
CA PHE A 44 0.77 4.28 -1.78
C PHE A 44 0.71 4.41 -3.31
N PHE A 45 -0.45 4.83 -3.82
CA PHE A 45 -0.73 4.92 -5.24
C PHE A 45 -1.28 6.30 -5.58
N THR A 46 -0.76 6.94 -6.63
CA THR A 46 -1.20 8.26 -7.11
C THR A 46 -0.97 8.40 -8.62
N ALA A 47 -1.56 9.42 -9.25
CA ALA A 47 -1.20 9.84 -10.61
C ALA A 47 -0.35 11.13 -10.59
N ASP A 48 0.37 11.41 -11.68
CA ASP A 48 1.28 12.57 -11.80
C ASP A 48 0.55 13.92 -11.82
N ASN A 49 -0.69 13.96 -12.32
CA ASN A 49 -1.53 15.17 -12.35
C ASN A 49 -2.68 15.13 -11.32
N ASP A 50 -2.57 14.27 -10.30
CA ASP A 50 -3.47 14.31 -9.14
C ASP A 50 -3.02 15.38 -8.15
N PHE A 51 -3.92 16.29 -7.78
CA PHE A 51 -3.62 17.36 -6.82
C PHE A 51 -3.28 16.82 -5.42
N THR A 52 -3.61 15.57 -5.10
CA THR A 52 -3.27 14.91 -3.83
C THR A 52 -1.88 14.25 -3.83
N GLN A 53 -1.14 14.29 -4.94
CA GLN A 53 0.17 13.63 -5.05
C GLN A 53 1.14 14.05 -3.93
N ALA A 54 1.24 15.36 -3.65
CA ALA A 54 2.17 15.89 -2.65
C ALA A 54 1.91 15.33 -1.23
N PRO A 55 0.68 15.39 -0.68
CA PRO A 55 0.41 14.78 0.62
C PRO A 55 0.57 13.25 0.62
N VAL A 56 0.25 12.54 -0.47
CA VAL A 56 0.45 11.08 -0.55
C VAL A 56 1.94 10.73 -0.53
N TYR A 57 2.78 11.50 -1.21
CA TYR A 57 4.24 11.31 -1.16
C TYR A 57 4.81 11.58 0.24
N ALA A 58 4.32 12.63 0.93
CA ALA A 58 4.70 12.90 2.32
C ALA A 58 4.34 11.74 3.26
N ALA A 59 3.12 11.18 3.12
CA ALA A 59 2.70 10.02 3.89
C ALA A 59 3.57 8.77 3.60
N HIS A 60 3.94 8.56 2.34
CA HIS A 60 4.88 7.51 1.94
C HIS A 60 6.23 7.64 2.67
N LEU A 61 6.82 8.84 2.69
CA LEU A 61 8.09 9.07 3.40
C LEU A 61 7.95 8.90 4.91
N GLN A 62 6.86 9.40 5.50
CA GLN A 62 6.59 9.27 6.93
C GLN A 62 6.54 7.79 7.33
N TRP A 63 5.72 6.99 6.65
CA TRP A 63 5.55 5.58 7.01
C TRP A 63 6.81 4.75 6.78
N ARG A 64 7.63 5.07 5.77
CA ARG A 64 8.97 4.47 5.62
C ARG A 64 9.85 4.67 6.83
N GLY A 65 9.88 5.89 7.37
CA GLY A 65 10.62 6.20 8.59
C GLY A 65 10.04 5.49 9.82
N THR A 66 8.71 5.50 9.96
CA THR A 66 8.02 4.93 11.12
C THR A 66 8.24 3.42 11.28
N ILE A 67 8.32 2.66 10.18
CA ILE A 67 8.48 1.19 10.24
C ILE A 67 9.90 0.70 9.95
N GLY A 68 10.89 1.61 9.94
CA GLY A 68 12.30 1.25 9.86
C GLY A 68 12.71 0.64 8.51
N CYS A 69 12.27 1.25 7.41
CA CYS A 69 12.63 0.74 6.08
C CYS A 69 14.09 1.03 5.70
N SER A 70 14.67 0.13 4.91
CA SER A 70 15.94 0.36 4.23
C SER A 70 15.87 1.59 3.31
N ASN A 71 17.04 2.20 3.07
CA ASN A 71 17.19 3.21 2.02
C ASN A 71 17.28 2.59 0.62
N ASP A 72 17.62 1.30 0.52
CA ASP A 72 17.65 0.59 -0.74
C ASP A 72 16.23 0.31 -1.23
N ALA A 73 15.96 0.75 -2.46
CA ALA A 73 14.68 0.55 -3.13
C ALA A 73 14.82 -0.45 -4.27
N ALA A 74 13.94 -1.45 -4.31
CA ALA A 74 13.68 -2.16 -5.56
C ALA A 74 12.79 -1.29 -6.45
N THR A 75 13.09 -1.20 -7.74
CA THR A 75 12.21 -0.51 -8.70
C THR A 75 10.95 -1.32 -8.92
N GLU A 76 9.79 -0.64 -8.89
CA GLU A 76 8.50 -1.21 -9.25
C GLU A 76 8.11 -0.77 -10.66
N SER A 77 7.59 -1.70 -11.45
CA SER A 77 7.10 -1.45 -12.81
C SER A 77 5.68 -2.00 -12.99
N GLY A 78 5.03 -1.56 -14.05
CA GLY A 78 3.68 -1.96 -14.40
C GLY A 78 3.09 -1.05 -15.47
N PRO A 79 1.86 -1.35 -15.93
CA PRO A 79 1.13 -0.50 -16.87
C PRO A 79 1.10 0.94 -16.38
N GLU A 80 1.65 1.85 -17.20
CA GLU A 80 1.63 3.30 -16.97
C GLU A 80 2.27 3.81 -15.68
N VAL A 81 3.04 2.96 -14.96
CA VAL A 81 3.85 3.41 -13.83
C VAL A 81 4.96 4.31 -14.37
N ALA A 82 4.96 5.58 -13.94
CA ALA A 82 6.00 6.56 -14.25
C ALA A 82 7.17 6.45 -13.27
N GLU A 83 6.86 6.20 -12.01
CA GLU A 83 7.82 6.13 -10.91
C GLU A 83 7.32 5.07 -9.90
N GLY A 84 8.19 4.16 -9.49
CA GLY A 84 7.80 3.05 -8.63
C GLY A 84 8.95 2.52 -7.79
N TYR A 85 8.69 2.35 -6.49
CA TYR A 85 9.66 1.86 -5.52
C TYR A 85 9.02 0.87 -4.54
N ARG A 86 9.79 -0.13 -4.12
CA ARG A 86 9.48 -1.01 -3.00
C ARG A 86 10.66 -1.03 -2.04
N TYR A 87 10.38 -0.73 -0.78
CA TYR A 87 11.34 -0.72 0.32
C TYR A 87 11.06 -1.90 1.23
N SER A 88 12.11 -2.66 1.54
CA SER A 88 12.06 -3.67 2.59
C SER A 88 12.22 -3.01 3.95
N CYS A 89 11.45 -3.45 4.94
CA CYS A 89 11.42 -2.89 6.28
C CYS A 89 11.57 -4.00 7.33
N GLU A 90 11.60 -3.61 8.60
CA GLU A 90 11.72 -4.56 9.71
C GLU A 90 10.62 -5.64 9.68
N GLN A 91 10.95 -6.83 10.18
CA GLN A 91 10.00 -7.95 10.34
C GLN A 91 9.27 -8.34 9.04
N GLY A 92 9.95 -8.18 7.89
CA GLY A 92 9.44 -8.59 6.57
C GLY A 92 8.35 -7.67 6.00
N ALA A 93 8.09 -6.52 6.63
CA ALA A 93 7.18 -5.52 6.09
C ALA A 93 7.76 -4.81 4.86
N ASN A 94 6.89 -4.22 4.06
CA ASN A 94 7.27 -3.47 2.87
C ASN A 94 6.50 -2.15 2.78
N VAL A 95 7.15 -1.12 2.22
CA VAL A 95 6.45 0.07 1.73
C VAL A 95 6.60 0.15 0.22
N VAL A 96 5.47 0.29 -0.47
CA VAL A 96 5.40 0.43 -1.93
C VAL A 96 4.91 1.82 -2.28
N TRP A 97 5.62 2.48 -3.18
CA TRP A 97 5.24 3.73 -3.84
C TRP A 97 5.03 3.46 -5.33
N ARG A 98 3.91 3.92 -5.89
CA ARG A 98 3.70 3.96 -7.34
C ARG A 98 3.01 5.25 -7.74
N LYS A 99 3.60 5.95 -8.69
CA LYS A 99 3.03 7.09 -9.40
C LYS A 99 2.80 6.74 -10.86
N TYR A 100 1.59 6.90 -11.34
CA TYR A 100 1.21 6.63 -12.73
C TYR A 100 1.32 7.89 -13.61
N LYS A 101 1.60 7.72 -14.91
CA LYS A 101 1.94 8.79 -15.88
C LYS A 101 0.87 9.87 -16.08
N ALA A 102 -0.40 9.55 -15.90
CA ALA A 102 -1.52 10.46 -16.06
C ALA A 102 -2.68 9.99 -15.17
N GLY A 103 -3.69 10.82 -14.89
CA GLY A 103 -4.89 10.47 -14.10
C GLY A 103 -5.41 11.62 -13.27
N SER A 104 -6.69 11.61 -12.94
CA SER A 104 -7.31 12.53 -11.98
C SER A 104 -7.43 11.84 -10.62
N HIS A 105 -8.07 12.53 -9.68
CA HIS A 105 -8.43 11.99 -8.37
C HIS A 105 -9.60 10.99 -8.42
N ASP A 106 -9.66 10.18 -9.48
CA ASP A 106 -10.70 9.19 -9.74
C ASP A 106 -10.10 7.78 -9.69
N TRP A 107 -10.95 6.79 -9.41
CA TRP A 107 -10.53 5.40 -9.46
C TRP A 107 -10.15 5.00 -10.90
N PRO A 108 -8.97 4.40 -11.14
CA PRO A 108 -8.53 4.07 -12.49
C PRO A 108 -9.34 2.92 -13.10
N SER A 109 -9.64 3.03 -14.38
CA SER A 109 -10.26 1.99 -15.21
C SER A 109 -9.23 1.24 -16.06
N GLY A 110 -9.68 0.20 -16.78
CA GLY A 110 -8.83 -0.55 -17.72
C GLY A 110 -7.64 -1.26 -17.05
N ASP A 111 -6.55 -1.40 -17.80
CA ASP A 111 -5.34 -2.13 -17.36
C ASP A 111 -4.71 -1.53 -16.11
N ARG A 112 -4.73 -0.20 -15.98
CA ARG A 112 -4.26 0.48 -14.77
C ARG A 112 -5.14 0.15 -13.56
N GLY A 113 -6.46 0.18 -13.73
CA GLY A 113 -7.40 -0.23 -12.70
C GLY A 113 -7.17 -1.67 -12.24
N ALA A 114 -6.90 -2.57 -13.19
CA ALA A 114 -6.57 -3.95 -12.89
C ALA A 114 -5.22 -4.07 -12.16
N ASP A 115 -4.17 -3.36 -12.58
CA ASP A 115 -2.86 -3.35 -11.89
C ASP A 115 -2.98 -2.90 -10.43
N VAL A 116 -3.68 -1.78 -10.19
CA VAL A 116 -3.90 -1.24 -8.85
C VAL A 116 -4.63 -2.24 -7.96
N ARG A 117 -5.76 -2.81 -8.41
CA ARG A 117 -6.49 -3.85 -7.65
C ARG A 117 -5.65 -5.08 -7.38
N ASN A 118 -4.97 -5.60 -8.41
CA ASN A 118 -4.13 -6.78 -8.28
C ASN A 118 -2.99 -6.54 -7.27
N ARG A 119 -2.43 -5.34 -7.23
CA ARG A 119 -1.37 -5.02 -6.28
C ARG A 119 -1.88 -4.93 -4.85
N MET A 120 -3.05 -4.34 -4.62
CA MET A 120 -3.69 -4.35 -3.31
C MET A 120 -3.99 -5.78 -2.86
N TRP A 121 -4.54 -6.59 -3.75
CA TRP A 121 -4.84 -7.99 -3.46
C TRP A 121 -3.58 -8.83 -3.18
N GLN A 122 -2.52 -8.64 -3.96
CA GLN A 122 -1.21 -9.27 -3.68
C GLN A 122 -0.65 -8.86 -2.33
N LEU A 123 -0.80 -7.59 -1.93
CA LEU A 123 -0.37 -7.13 -0.62
C LEU A 123 -1.09 -7.91 0.48
N PHE A 124 -2.41 -8.10 0.38
CA PHE A 124 -3.17 -8.89 1.35
C PHE A 124 -2.83 -10.39 1.32
N GLN A 125 -2.65 -10.98 0.13
CA GLN A 125 -2.29 -12.41 0.02
C GLN A 125 -0.90 -12.71 0.58
N ASN A 126 0.10 -11.86 0.31
CA ASN A 126 1.45 -12.03 0.83
C ASN A 126 1.53 -11.74 2.34
N HIS A 127 0.49 -11.10 2.88
CA HIS A 127 0.40 -10.66 4.26
C HIS A 127 -0.97 -11.05 4.85
N SER A 128 -1.37 -12.31 4.73
CA SER A 128 -2.64 -12.81 5.29
C SER A 128 -2.71 -12.62 6.81
N LEU A 129 -3.88 -12.31 7.37
CA LEU A 129 -4.06 -12.35 8.82
C LEU A 129 -3.94 -13.80 9.33
N PRO A 130 -3.49 -14.03 10.57
CA PRO A 130 -3.45 -15.36 11.20
C PRO A 130 -4.82 -16.02 11.29
#